data_AF-A0A6B2G577-F1
#
_entry.id   AF-A0A6B2G577-F1
#
_cell.length_a   1.000
_cell.length_b   1.000
_cell.length_c   1.000
_cell.angle_alpha   90.00
_cell.angle_beta   90.00
_cell.angle_gamma   90.00
#
_symmetry.space_group_name_H-M   'P 1'
#
loop_
_entity.id
_entity.type
_entity.pdbx_description
1 polymer ?
#
loop_
_entity_poly.entity_id
_entity_poly.type
_entity_poly.pdbx_seq_one_letter_code
_entity_poly.pdbx_strand_id
1 'polypeptide(L)'
;DGMTRVCSVRKNKTISAAFKSKAVLEQLKNNHIQKYSNENSTMDFDVDISQMIKDVITSNGFEEKRSRTMTIHEFMMLLKCFNEAGIYFSNLTHCMDEGD
;
A
#
# COMPACT_ATOMS: atom_id res chain seq x y z
N ASP A 1 -1.20 -10.43 3.71
CA ASP A 1 0.15 -10.64 3.14
C ASP A 1 0.56 -9.60 2.10
N GLY A 2 -0.39 -8.97 1.39
CA GLY A 2 -0.08 -7.99 0.32
C GLY A 2 0.87 -6.85 0.67
N MET A 3 0.65 -6.16 1.80
CA MET A 3 1.53 -5.07 2.25
C MET A 3 2.95 -5.58 2.57
N THR A 4 3.04 -6.68 3.33
CA THR A 4 4.31 -7.28 3.73
C THR A 4 5.10 -7.78 2.52
N ARG A 5 4.42 -8.27 1.47
CA ARG A 5 5.04 -8.63 0.19
C ARG A 5 5.67 -7.40 -0.50
N VAL A 6 4.95 -6.29 -0.63
CA VAL A 6 5.51 -5.04 -1.20
C VAL A 6 6.74 -4.57 -0.41
N CYS A 7 6.64 -4.57 0.91
CA CYS A 7 7.73 -4.15 1.78
C CYS A 7 8.95 -5.08 1.72
N SER A 8 8.74 -6.40 1.64
CA SER A 8 9.82 -7.40 1.66
C SER A 8 10.60 -7.49 0.35
N VAL A 9 9.93 -7.39 -0.80
CA VAL A 9 10.58 -7.34 -2.14
C VAL A 9 11.56 -6.17 -2.22
N ARG A 10 11.20 -5.02 -1.64
CA ARG A 10 12.02 -3.80 -1.66
C ARG A 10 12.64 -3.49 -0.29
N LYS A 11 13.06 -4.51 0.47
CA LYS A 11 13.49 -4.36 1.88
C LYS A 11 14.57 -3.32 2.19
N ASN A 12 15.41 -2.99 1.21
CA ASN A 12 16.49 -2.00 1.34
C ASN A 12 16.09 -0.59 0.90
N LYS A 13 14.95 -0.44 0.22
CA LYS A 13 14.38 0.86 -0.14
C LYS A 13 13.59 1.42 1.03
N THR A 14 13.40 2.73 1.03
CA THR A 14 12.50 3.37 1.99
C THR A 14 11.06 2.93 1.74
N ILE A 15 10.22 2.97 2.77
CA ILE A 15 8.80 2.64 2.65
C ILE A 15 8.13 3.54 1.61
N SER A 16 8.43 4.85 1.60
CA SER A 16 7.95 5.76 0.55
C SER A 16 8.33 5.30 -0.86
N ALA A 17 9.56 4.83 -1.07
CA ALA A 17 9.98 4.30 -2.39
C ALA A 17 9.42 2.90 -2.71
N ALA A 18 9.08 2.09 -1.70
CA ALA A 18 8.48 0.78 -1.89
C ALA A 18 7.07 0.90 -2.51
N PHE A 19 6.29 1.87 -2.04
CA PHE A 19 4.89 2.07 -2.48
C PHE A 19 4.73 2.97 -3.72
N LYS A 20 5.78 3.65 -4.20
CA LYS A 20 5.75 4.43 -5.46
C LYS A 20 5.72 3.59 -6.76
N SER A 21 5.74 2.26 -6.66
CA SER A 21 5.71 1.38 -7.84
C SER A 21 4.36 1.51 -8.56
N LYS A 22 4.38 1.75 -9.87
CA LYS A 22 3.16 1.83 -10.70
C LYS A 22 2.25 0.60 -10.51
N ALA A 23 2.83 -0.61 -10.50
CA ALA A 23 2.09 -1.85 -10.28
C ALA A 23 1.40 -1.89 -8.90
N VAL A 24 2.05 -1.36 -7.86
CA VAL A 24 1.47 -1.32 -6.51
C VAL A 24 0.32 -0.30 -6.46
N LEU A 25 0.52 0.89 -7.01
CA LEU A 25 -0.51 1.93 -7.08
C LEU A 25 -1.76 1.46 -7.85
N GLU A 26 -1.55 0.82 -8.99
CA GLU A 26 -2.62 0.29 -9.83
C GLU A 26 -3.40 -0.83 -9.12
N GLN A 27 -2.70 -1.76 -8.46
CA GLN A 27 -3.37 -2.79 -7.66
C GLN A 27 -4.14 -2.22 -6.48
N LEU A 28 -3.61 -1.21 -5.78
CA LEU A 28 -4.32 -0.57 -4.67
C LEU A 28 -5.55 0.20 -5.15
N LYS A 29 -5.46 0.87 -6.30
CA LYS A 29 -6.61 1.51 -6.95
C LYS A 29 -7.69 0.48 -7.33
N ASN A 30 -7.30 -0.64 -7.93
CA ASN A 30 -8.23 -1.72 -8.28
C ASN A 30 -8.86 -2.34 -7.03
N ASN A 31 -8.10 -2.54 -5.95
CA ASN A 31 -8.64 -3.03 -4.67
C ASN A 31 -9.65 -2.05 -4.06
N HIS A 32 -9.37 -0.76 -4.13
CA HIS A 32 -10.28 0.28 -3.68
C HIS A 32 -11.59 0.21 -4.47
N ILE A 33 -11.52 0.28 -5.81
CA ILE A 33 -12.71 0.17 -6.68
C ILE A 33 -13.50 -1.11 -6.38
N GLN A 34 -12.84 -2.26 -6.30
CA GLN A 34 -13.49 -3.56 -6.04
C GLN A 34 -14.23 -3.58 -4.68
N LYS A 35 -13.61 -3.03 -3.63
CA LYS A 35 -14.22 -2.99 -2.29
C LYS A 35 -15.53 -2.20 -2.30
N TYR A 36 -15.50 -1.05 -2.93
CA TYR A 36 -16.62 -0.12 -2.95
C TYR A 36 -17.53 -0.29 -4.17
N SER A 37 -17.23 -1.17 -5.12
CA SER A 37 -18.15 -1.58 -6.18
C SER A 37 -19.24 -2.52 -5.64
N ASN A 38 -18.99 -3.15 -4.48
CA ASN A 38 -19.96 -4.03 -3.81
C ASN A 38 -20.91 -3.25 -2.88
N GLU A 39 -20.52 -2.05 -2.45
CA GLU A 39 -21.40 -1.07 -1.82
C GLU A 39 -21.93 -0.17 -2.95
N ASN A 40 -23.24 0.05 -3.10
CA ASN A 40 -23.81 0.86 -4.20
C ASN A 40 -23.52 2.38 -4.06
N SER A 41 -22.28 2.76 -3.74
CA SER A 41 -21.82 4.14 -3.61
C SER A 41 -21.16 4.55 -4.92
N THR A 42 -21.70 5.61 -5.51
CA THR A 42 -21.11 6.31 -6.65
C THR A 42 -19.68 6.73 -6.30
N MET A 43 -18.68 6.04 -6.84
CA MET A 43 -17.29 6.42 -6.63
C MET A 43 -16.88 7.51 -7.60
N ASP A 44 -16.29 8.56 -7.04
CA ASP A 44 -15.46 9.47 -7.78
C ASP A 44 -14.21 8.71 -8.26
N PHE A 45 -14.03 8.60 -9.58
CA PHE A 45 -12.90 7.89 -10.19
C PHE A 45 -11.56 8.63 -9.99
N ASP A 46 -11.62 9.84 -9.41
CA ASP A 46 -10.52 10.76 -9.19
C ASP A 46 -9.83 10.62 -7.82
N VAL A 47 -10.09 9.53 -7.07
CA VAL A 47 -9.34 9.28 -5.83
C VAL A 47 -7.86 9.03 -6.15
N ASP A 48 -7.00 9.98 -5.79
CA ASP A 48 -5.55 9.85 -5.90
C ASP A 48 -4.98 8.99 -4.77
N ILE A 49 -5.03 7.67 -4.97
CA ILE A 49 -4.44 6.66 -4.08
C ILE A 49 -2.95 6.92 -3.83
N SER A 50 -2.23 7.51 -4.80
CA SER A 50 -0.81 7.80 -4.67
C SER A 50 -0.58 8.86 -3.59
N GLN A 51 -1.40 9.91 -3.60
CA GLN A 51 -1.35 10.97 -2.60
C GLN A 51 -1.78 10.45 -1.22
N MET A 52 -2.87 9.66 -1.14
CA MET A 52 -3.29 9.06 0.13
C MET A 52 -2.20 8.20 0.78
N ILE A 53 -1.52 7.35 -0.01
CA ILE A 53 -0.41 6.53 0.49
C ILE A 53 0.73 7.40 0.99
N LYS A 54 1.09 8.45 0.23
CA LYS A 54 2.14 9.38 0.60
C LYS A 54 1.80 10.08 1.92
N ASP A 55 0.57 10.55 2.06
CA ASP A 55 0.09 11.24 3.26
C ASP A 55 0.12 10.32 4.48
N VAL A 56 -0.33 9.07 4.35
CA VAL A 56 -0.25 8.07 5.42
C VAL A 56 1.20 7.80 5.83
N ILE A 57 2.11 7.61 4.86
CA ILE A 57 3.50 7.29 5.14
C ILE A 57 4.23 8.47 5.81
N THR A 58 4.05 9.69 5.30
CA THR A 58 4.72 10.89 5.81
C THR A 58 4.13 11.32 7.16
N SER A 59 2.80 11.34 7.32
CA SER A 59 2.15 11.76 8.58
C SER A 59 2.46 10.84 9.76
N ASN A 60 2.78 9.57 9.50
CA ASN A 60 3.10 8.57 10.53
C ASN A 60 4.61 8.31 10.66
N GLY A 61 5.47 9.09 10.00
CA GLY A 61 6.93 9.01 10.16
C GLY A 61 7.56 7.72 9.59
N PHE A 62 6.95 7.11 8.57
CA PHE A 62 7.48 5.93 7.90
C PHE A 62 8.29 6.26 6.64
N GLU A 63 8.31 7.51 6.18
CA GLU A 63 8.88 7.92 4.89
C GLU A 63 10.32 7.45 4.65
N GLU A 64 11.19 7.60 5.65
CA GLU A 64 12.60 7.22 5.57
C GLU A 64 12.90 5.83 6.16
N LYS A 65 11.92 5.20 6.81
CA LYS A 65 12.07 3.86 7.35
C LYS A 65 12.25 2.86 6.22
N ARG A 66 12.93 1.74 6.50
CA ARG A 66 13.18 0.66 5.56
C ARG A 66 12.59 -0.62 6.12
N SER A 67 11.99 -1.45 5.28
CA SER A 67 11.36 -2.69 5.72
C SER A 67 12.32 -3.62 6.46
N ARG A 68 13.62 -3.61 6.09
CA ARG A 68 14.66 -4.40 6.78
C ARG A 68 14.85 -4.03 8.25
N THR A 69 14.60 -2.78 8.63
CA THR A 69 14.81 -2.28 9.99
C THR A 69 13.52 -2.14 10.78
N MET A 70 12.36 -2.38 10.16
CA MET A 70 11.06 -2.30 10.81
C MET A 70 10.77 -3.58 11.61
N THR A 71 10.26 -3.37 12.82
CA THR A 71 9.75 -4.43 13.69
C THR A 71 8.33 -4.85 13.31
N ILE A 72 7.89 -6.00 13.82
CA ILE A 72 6.51 -6.49 13.62
C ILE A 72 5.48 -5.45 14.09
N HIS A 73 5.74 -4.78 15.23
CA HIS A 73 4.85 -3.75 15.77
C HIS A 73 4.73 -2.55 14.81
N GLU A 74 5.85 -2.12 14.22
CA GLU A 74 5.85 -1.04 13.23
C GLU A 74 5.10 -1.42 11.94
N PHE A 75 5.20 -2.68 11.50
CA PHE A 75 4.38 -3.17 10.39
C PHE A 75 2.89 -3.20 10.74
N MET A 76 2.52 -3.62 11.96
CA MET A 76 1.13 -3.60 12.42
C MET A 76 0.58 -2.16 12.48
N MET A 77 1.38 -1.21 12.97
CA MET A 77 1.00 0.21 12.99
C MET A 77 0.80 0.75 11.57
N LEU A 78 1.75 0.50 10.67
CA LEU A 78 1.65 0.95 9.28
C LEU A 78 0.39 0.38 8.59
N LEU A 79 0.11 -0.91 8.79
CA LEU A 79 -1.11 -1.54 8.27
C LEU A 79 -2.38 -0.91 8.83
N LYS A 80 -2.40 -0.59 10.12
CA LYS A 80 -3.53 0.09 10.77
C LYS A 80 -3.77 1.47 10.14
N CYS A 81 -2.72 2.27 9.95
CA CYS A 81 -2.83 3.59 9.33
C CYS A 81 -3.37 3.51 7.90
N PHE A 82 -2.96 2.51 7.10
CA PHE A 82 -3.52 2.30 5.77
C PHE A 82 -5.01 1.93 5.82
N ASN A 83 -5.40 1.03 6.73
CA ASN A 83 -6.79 0.63 6.88
C ASN A 83 -7.70 1.82 7.29
N GLU A 84 -7.21 2.67 8.20
CA GLU A 84 -7.90 3.90 8.64
C GLU A 84 -8.06 4.90 7.49
N ALA A 85 -7.10 4.96 6.56
CA ALA A 85 -7.17 5.75 5.34
C ALA A 85 -8.00 5.09 4.21
N GLY A 86 -8.61 3.94 4.45
CA GLY A 86 -9.41 3.21 3.45
C GLY A 86 -8.59 2.45 2.40
N ILE A 87 -7.29 2.25 2.63
CA ILE A 87 -6.39 1.53 1.72
C ILE A 87 -6.29 0.06 2.15
N TYR A 88 -6.71 -0.85 1.27
CA TYR A 88 -6.76 -2.29 1.56
C TYR A 88 -5.87 -3.11 0.62
N PHE A 89 -5.19 -4.12 1.17
CA PHE A 89 -4.17 -4.93 0.49
C PHE A 89 -4.66 -6.35 0.09
N SER A 90 -5.95 -6.48 -0.26
CA SER A 90 -6.64 -7.78 -0.35
C SER A 90 -6.22 -8.69 -1.52
N ASN A 91 -5.84 -8.16 -2.70
CA ASN A 91 -5.53 -8.96 -3.91
C ASN A 91 -4.07 -8.90 -4.41
N LEU A 92 -3.10 -8.59 -3.55
CA LEU A 92 -1.68 -8.47 -3.93
C LEU A 92 -0.95 -9.81 -4.16
N THR A 93 -1.67 -10.91 -4.31
CA THR A 93 -1.13 -12.28 -4.32
C THR A 93 -0.67 -12.80 -5.68
N HIS A 94 -0.84 -12.07 -6.79
CA HIS A 94 -0.65 -12.65 -8.14
C HIS A 94 0.24 -11.88 -9.14
N CYS A 95 1.14 -10.95 -8.77
CA CYS A 95 1.88 -10.25 -9.83
C CYS A 95 3.31 -9.81 -9.50
N MET A 96 4.10 -10.66 -8.84
CA MET A 96 5.57 -10.53 -8.87
C MET A 96 6.23 -11.91 -8.89
N ASP A 97 5.86 -12.71 -9.88
CA ASP A 97 6.73 -13.72 -10.46
C ASP A 97 6.79 -13.36 -11.93
N GLU A 98 7.84 -12.64 -12.32
CA GLU A 98 8.55 -12.74 -13.61
C GLU A 98 9.77 -11.82 -13.45
N GLY A 99 10.89 -12.46 -13.11
CA GLY A 99 12.19 -11.89 -13.38
C GLY A 99 12.50 -12.10 -14.86
N ASP A 100 12.99 -11.04 -15.49
CA ASP A 100 14.14 -11.07 -16.37
C ASP A 100 14.97 -9.80 -16.07
#